data_AF-A0A1T4K9F7-F1
#
_entry.id   AF-A0A1T4K9F7-F1
#
_cell.length_a   1.000
_cell.length_b   1.000
_cell.length_c   1.000
_cell.angle_alpha   90.00
_cell.angle_beta   90.00
_cell.angle_gamma   90.00
#
_symmetry.space_group_name_H-M   'P 1'
#
loop_
_entity.id
_entity.type
_entity.pdbx_description
1 polymer ?
#
loop_
_entity_poly.entity_id
_entity_poly.type
_entity_poly.pdbx_seq_one_letter_code
_entity_poly.pdbx_strand_id
1 'polypeptide(L)' 'METIFPLEQLASFDGNIYEITVAASRRAYQMAKINDPEIERNAGKSVSVAARQLFCKKVNYRIESPANK' A
#
# COMPACT_ATOMS: atom_id res chain seq x y z
N MET A 1 16.30 -9.27 1.49
CA MET A 1 16.12 -8.14 0.55
C MET A 1 15.75 -6.93 1.37
N GLU A 2 16.45 -5.81 1.21
CA GLU A 2 16.06 -4.57 1.88
C GLU A 2 14.77 -4.05 1.26
N THR A 3 13.81 -3.72 2.12
CA THR A 3 12.54 -3.14 1.68
C THR A 3 12.77 -1.70 1.27
N ILE A 4 12.88 -1.48 -0.03
CA ILE A 4 13.00 -0.16 -0.64
C ILE A 4 11.58 0.39 -0.84
N PHE A 5 11.32 1.57 -0.27
CA PHE A 5 10.10 2.31 -0.56
C PHE A 5 10.14 2.77 -2.03
N PRO A 6 9.02 2.68 -2.79
CA PRO A 6 8.99 3.02 -4.21
C PRO A 6 9.03 4.54 -4.44
N LEU A 7 10.17 5.18 -4.17
CA LEU A 7 10.33 6.64 -4.22
C LEU A 7 10.16 7.20 -5.64
N GLU A 8 10.61 6.48 -6.67
CA GLU A 8 10.43 6.88 -8.06
C GLU A 8 8.94 6.91 -8.44
N GLN A 9 8.19 5.87 -8.07
CA GLN A 9 6.76 5.79 -8.34
C GLN A 9 5.99 6.82 -7.50
N LEU A 10 6.43 7.09 -6.27
CA LEU A 10 5.89 8.17 -5.44
C LEU A 10 6.08 9.53 -6.12
N ALA A 11 7.30 9.83 -6.59
CA ALA A 11 7.61 11.09 -7.24
C ALA A 11 6.88 11.27 -8.58
N SER A 12 6.61 10.16 -9.28
CA SER A 12 5.89 10.13 -10.55
C SER A 12 4.38 9.98 -10.42
N PHE A 13 3.84 9.93 -9.20
CA PHE A 13 2.42 9.72 -8.96
C PHE A 13 1.64 11.01 -9.19
N ASP A 14 0.70 10.96 -10.12
CA ASP A 14 -0.16 12.07 -10.55
C ASP A 14 -1.55 12.07 -9.88
N GLY A 15 -1.86 11.01 -9.12
CA GLY A 15 -3.11 10.88 -8.39
C GLY A 15 -3.14 11.60 -7.04
N ASN A 16 -4.25 11.43 -6.32
CA ASN A 16 -4.40 12.03 -4.99
C ASN A 16 -3.52 11.32 -3.95
N ILE A 17 -2.49 12.02 -3.47
CA ILE A 17 -1.50 11.46 -2.53
C ILE A 17 -2.13 11.01 -1.21
N TYR A 18 -3.19 11.69 -0.75
CA TYR A 18 -3.88 11.33 0.48
C TYR A 18 -4.65 10.01 0.32
N GLU A 19 -5.26 9.81 -0.85
CA GLU A 19 -6.01 8.58 -1.13
C GLU A 19 -5.11 7.36 -1.16
N ILE A 20 -3.98 7.43 -1.87
CA ILE A 20 -3.04 6.31 -1.93
C ILE A 20 -2.36 6.07 -0.57
N THR A 21 -2.17 7.10 0.24
CA THR A 21 -1.65 6.97 1.61
C THR A 21 -2.64 6.21 2.51
N VAL A 22 -3.93 6.57 2.43
CA VAL A 22 -5.01 5.85 3.15
C VAL A 22 -5.10 4.41 2.64
N ALA A 23 -5.04 4.19 1.33
CA ALA A 23 -5.06 2.86 0.74
C ALA A 23 -3.87 2.01 1.20
N ALA A 24 -2.66 2.55 1.22
CA ALA A 24 -1.45 1.87 1.69
C ALA A 24 -1.57 1.47 3.16
N SER A 25 -2.09 2.38 4.00
CA SER A 25 -2.31 2.12 5.42
C SER A 25 -3.33 1.00 5.64
N ARG A 26 -4.46 1.03 4.91
CA ARG A 26 -5.49 -0.03 4.97
C ARG A 26 -4.94 -1.36 4.46
N ARG A 27 -4.15 -1.35 3.39
CA ARG A 27 -3.54 -2.56 2.83
C ARG A 27 -2.51 -3.16 3.78
N ALA A 28 -1.67 -2.34 4.42
CA ALA A 28 -0.73 -2.80 5.44
C ALA A 28 -1.45 -3.47 6.61
N TYR A 29 -2.57 -2.90 7.07
CA TYR A 29 -3.41 -3.51 8.09
C TYR A 29 -3.99 -4.86 7.64
N GLN A 30 -4.52 -4.95 6.42
CA GLN A 30 -5.04 -6.21 5.86
C GLN A 30 -3.95 -7.30 5.83
N MET A 31 -2.75 -6.95 5.36
CA MET A 31 -1.61 -7.87 5.33
C MET A 31 -1.21 -8.34 6.73
N ALA A 32 -1.16 -7.42 7.71
CA ALA A 32 -0.84 -7.75 9.09
C ALA A 32 -1.89 -8.68 9.70
N LYS A 33 -3.18 -8.44 9.43
CA LYS A 33 -4.29 -9.24 9.96
C LYS A 33 -4.25 -10.71 9.53
N ILE A 34 -3.69 -11.00 8.35
CA ILE A 34 -3.56 -12.35 7.83
C ILE A 34 -2.15 -12.95 8.01
N ASN A 35 -1.27 -12.26 8.75
CA ASN A 35 0.14 -12.62 8.88
C ASN A 35 0.81 -12.87 7.52
N ASP A 36 0.61 -11.95 6.57
CA ASP A 36 1.16 -12.09 5.22
C ASP A 36 2.70 -12.25 5.27
N PRO A 37 3.26 -13.36 4.78
CA PRO A 37 4.70 -13.62 4.83
C PRO A 37 5.51 -12.61 4.01
N GLU A 38 4.88 -11.83 3.12
CA GLU A 38 5.55 -10.71 2.46
C GLU A 38 6.04 -9.66 3.46
N ILE A 39 5.41 -9.50 4.63
CA ILE A 39 5.85 -8.56 5.67
C ILE A 39 7.21 -8.98 6.26
N GLU A 40 7.34 -10.23 6.70
CA GLU A 40 8.58 -10.75 7.30
C GLU A 40 9.74 -10.78 6.31
N ARG A 41 9.47 -11.20 5.06
CA ARG A 41 10.44 -11.14 3.95
C ARG A 41 10.96 -9.73 3.66
N ASN A 42 10.25 -8.71 4.14
CA ASN A 42 10.53 -7.29 3.98
C ASN A 42 10.81 -6.62 5.34
N ALA A 43 11.45 -7.34 6.27
CA ALA A 43 11.93 -6.83 7.55
C ALA A 43 10.85 -6.13 8.39
N GLY A 44 9.62 -6.63 8.34
CA GLY A 44 8.50 -6.08 9.13
C GLY A 44 7.94 -4.76 8.61
N LYS A 45 8.46 -4.20 7.50
CA LYS A 45 8.04 -2.88 6.97
C LYS A 45 6.75 -2.94 6.16
N SER A 46 5.66 -3.32 6.81
CA SER A 46 4.34 -3.56 6.19
C SER A 46 3.83 -2.40 5.32
N VAL A 47 4.01 -1.16 5.76
CA VAL A 47 3.60 0.04 5.00
C VAL A 47 4.39 0.20 3.71
N SER A 48 5.71 0.00 3.74
CA SER A 48 6.55 0.08 2.54
C SER A 48 6.19 -1.01 1.53
N VAL A 49 5.87 -2.22 2.01
CA VAL A 49 5.37 -3.31 1.17
C VAL A 49 4.03 -2.96 0.55
N ALA A 50 3.06 -2.51 1.36
CA ALA A 50 1.74 -2.13 0.90
C ALA A 50 1.79 -0.99 -0.13
N ALA A 51 2.57 0.05 0.13
CA ALA A 51 2.80 1.15 -0.81
C ALA A 51 3.35 0.63 -2.14
N ARG A 52 4.37 -0.24 -2.11
CA ARG A 52 4.91 -0.88 -3.32
C ARG A 52 3.86 -1.69 -4.08
N GLN A 53 3.01 -2.44 -3.39
CA GLN A 53 1.92 -3.19 -4.04
C GLN A 53 0.95 -2.26 -4.79
N LEU A 54 0.66 -1.07 -4.24
CA LEU A 54 -0.23 -0.10 -4.86
C LEU A 54 0.43 0.67 -6.00
N PHE A 55 1.62 1.25 -5.76
CA PHE A 55 2.37 2.01 -6.77
C PHE A 55 2.74 1.15 -7.99
N CYS A 56 3.08 -0.12 -7.77
CA CYS A 56 3.37 -1.07 -8.85
C CYS A 56 2.14 -1.81 -9.39
N LYS A 57 0.92 -1.39 -9.00
CA LYS A 57 -0.37 -1.95 -9.47
C LYS A 57 -0.55 -3.47 -9.26
N LYS A 58 0.17 -4.06 -8.31
CA LYS A 58 -0.08 -5.45 -7.83
C LYS A 58 -1.42 -5.53 -7.11
N VAL A 59 -1.83 -4.44 -6.46
CA VAL A 59 -3.12 -4.26 -5.81
C VAL A 59 -3.67 -2.90 -6.24
N ASN A 60 -4.97 -2.85 -6.54
CA ASN A 60 -5.68 -1.61 -6.82
C ASN A 60 -6.57 -1.22 -5.64
N TYR A 61 -6.87 0.06 -5.50
CA TYR A 61 -7.81 0.56 -4.50
C TYR A 61 -8.90 1.40 -5.16
N ARG A 62 -10.03 1.53 -4.48
CA ARG A 62 -11.12 2.45 -4.80
C ARG A 62 -11.66 3.01 -3.51
N ILE A 63 -11.90 4.32 -3.45
CA ILE A 63 -12.62 4.93 -2.33
C ILE A 63 -14.11 4.72 -2.57
N GLU A 64 -14.78 4.10 -1.61
CA GLU A 64 -16.22 3.92 -1.65
C GLU A 64 -16.90 5.23 -1.23
N SER A 65 -17.79 5.75 -2.08
CA SER A 65 -18.65 6.86 -1.71
C SER A 65 -19.73 6.38 -0.74
N PRO A 66 -20.11 7.19 0.26
CA PRO A 66 -21.14 6.82 1.25
C PRO A 66 -22.56 6.72 0.68
N ALA A 67 -22.77 6.79 -0.64
CA ALA A 67 -24.07 6.90 -1.29
C ALA A 67 -24.96 5.63 -1.25
N ASN A 68 -24.56 4.58 -0.53
CA ASN A 68 -25.34 3.35 -0.35
C ASN A 68 -25.25 2.84 1.09
N LYS A 69 -25.61 3.69 2.06
CA LYS A 69 -25.99 3.26 3.42
C LYS A 69 -27.38 3.76 3.74
#